data_AF-A0A957QY30-F1
#
_entry.id   AF-A0A957QY30-F1
#
_cell.length_a   1.000
_cell.length_b   1.000
_cell.length_c   1.000
_cell.angle_alpha   90.00
_cell.angle_beta   90.00
_cell.angle_gamma   90.00
#
_symmetry.space_group_name_H-M   'P 1'
#
loop_
_entity.id
_entity.type
_entity.pdbx_description
1 polymer ?
#
loop_
_entity_poly.entity_id
_entity_poly.type
_entity_poly.pdbx_seq_one_letter_code
_entity_poly.pdbx_strand_id
1 'polypeptide(L)'
;DVTDERANRQQIQQQSDLLGSLHELSLDVLEHLELDRVQQNIVQRACELVDTDHGIFCLVNENDEARITIGTGPFSVDVGHTLRRGQGATGLAWQRAEIVVVNDYPEWAGQHNPGPGTPPQAVIGVPLLSGRRVSGLFTLGRMEADKPFSAVEVELLRRFAQLAAIALD
;
A
#
# COMPACT_ATOMS: atom_id res chain seq x y z
N ASP A 1 2.61 55.78 20.05
CA ASP A 1 2.04 55.52 18.72
C ASP A 1 2.84 54.56 17.85
N VAL A 2 4.10 54.84 17.48
CA VAL A 2 4.84 53.94 16.57
C VAL A 2 5.15 52.56 17.19
N THR A 3 5.27 52.49 18.52
CA THR A 3 5.54 51.25 19.27
C THR A 3 4.33 50.31 19.33
N ASP A 4 3.13 50.86 19.53
CA ASP A 4 1.88 50.08 19.61
C ASP A 4 1.46 49.56 18.23
N GLU A 5 1.67 50.34 17.17
CA GLU A 5 1.36 49.90 15.81
C GLU A 5 2.29 48.75 15.36
N ARG A 6 3.58 48.80 15.72
CA ARG A 6 4.52 47.71 15.46
C ARG A 6 4.16 46.45 16.25
N ALA A 7 3.81 46.57 17.52
CA ALA A 7 3.42 45.44 18.35
C ALA A 7 2.14 44.77 17.83
N ASN A 8 1.13 45.57 17.46
CA ASN A 8 -0.12 45.06 16.89
C ASN A 8 0.10 44.38 15.53
N ARG A 9 0.92 44.97 14.65
CA ARG A 9 1.25 44.39 13.35
C ARG A 9 2.04 43.10 13.49
N GLN A 10 2.94 43.01 14.47
CA GLN A 10 3.69 41.80 14.79
C GLN A 10 2.78 40.71 15.37
N GLN A 11 1.81 41.07 16.21
CA GLN A 11 0.84 40.13 16.78
C GLN A 11 -0.14 39.60 15.71
N ILE A 12 -0.60 40.45 14.80
CA ILE A 12 -1.41 40.04 13.64
C ILE A 12 -0.60 39.11 12.72
N GLN A 13 0.67 39.41 12.47
CA GLN A 13 1.53 38.54 11.66
C GLN A 13 1.72 37.17 12.33
N GLN A 14 2.01 37.13 13.63
CA GLN A 14 2.13 35.89 14.39
C GLN A 14 0.85 35.04 14.37
N GLN A 15 -0.33 35.66 14.48
CA GLN A 15 -1.60 34.96 14.36
C GLN A 15 -1.84 34.43 12.94
N SER A 16 -1.50 35.21 11.92
CA SER A 16 -1.62 34.79 10.52
C SER A 16 -0.70 33.61 10.22
N ASP A 17 0.54 33.64 10.68
CA ASP A 17 1.53 32.58 10.48
C ASP A 17 1.06 31.29 11.17
N LEU A 18 0.54 31.39 12.40
CA LEU A 18 0.00 30.24 13.13
C LEU A 18 -1.22 29.62 12.43
N LEU A 19 -2.15 30.45 11.94
CA LEU A 19 -3.33 29.97 11.20
C LEU A 19 -2.93 29.28 9.89
N GLY A 20 -1.92 29.82 9.19
CA GLY A 20 -1.34 29.19 8.00
C GLY A 20 -0.81 27.80 8.32
N SER A 21 0.04 27.67 9.34
CA SER A 21 0.60 26.38 9.75
C SER A 21 -0.47 25.38 10.19
N LEU A 22 -1.49 25.81 10.95
CA LEU A 22 -2.59 24.93 11.36
C LEU A 22 -3.42 24.47 10.17
N HIS A 23 -3.62 25.33 9.17
CA HIS A 23 -4.35 24.99 7.97
C HIS A 23 -3.59 23.97 7.11
N GLU A 24 -2.30 24.19 6.89
CA GLU A 24 -1.42 23.25 6.16
C GLU A 24 -1.39 21.88 6.84
N LEU A 25 -1.21 21.84 8.17
CA LEU A 25 -1.28 20.59 8.94
C LEU A 25 -2.64 19.90 8.82
N SER A 26 -3.74 20.66 8.80
CA SER A 26 -5.07 20.09 8.65
C SER A 26 -5.28 19.47 7.27
N LEU A 27 -4.77 20.11 6.21
CA LEU A 27 -4.83 19.58 4.85
C LEU A 27 -4.01 18.29 4.73
N ASP A 28 -2.78 18.29 5.24
CA ASP A 28 -1.89 17.14 5.22
C ASP A 28 -2.52 15.92 5.94
N VAL A 29 -3.12 16.13 7.12
CA VAL A 29 -3.82 15.07 7.85
C VAL A 29 -5.03 14.52 7.07
N LEU A 30 -5.80 15.40 6.41
CA LEU A 30 -6.95 14.98 5.62
C LEU A 30 -6.52 14.14 4.41
N GLU A 31 -5.50 14.58 3.68
CA GLU A 31 -4.96 13.86 2.52
C GLU A 31 -4.45 12.46 2.91
N HIS A 32 -3.72 12.35 4.01
CA HIS A 32 -3.28 11.06 4.55
C HIS A 32 -4.44 10.13 4.89
N LEU A 33 -5.50 10.64 5.55
CA LEU A 33 -6.68 9.85 5.89
C LEU A 33 -7.44 9.37 4.65
N GLU A 34 -7.50 10.19 3.60
CA GLU A 34 -8.11 9.79 2.33
C GLU A 34 -7.30 8.70 1.64
N LEU A 35 -5.97 8.83 1.62
CA LEU A 35 -5.06 7.84 1.05
C LEU A 35 -5.16 6.49 1.78
N ASP A 36 -5.15 6.49 3.11
CA ASP A 36 -5.31 5.26 3.91
C ASP A 36 -6.64 4.56 3.58
N ARG A 37 -7.72 5.33 3.41
CA ARG A 37 -9.04 4.81 3.03
C ARG A 37 -9.02 4.18 1.63
N VAL A 38 -8.32 4.80 0.67
CA VAL A 38 -8.16 4.24 -0.68
C VAL A 38 -7.42 2.91 -0.62
N GLN A 39 -6.28 2.85 0.08
CA GLN A 39 -5.49 1.62 0.21
C GLN A 39 -6.29 0.48 0.84
N GLN A 40 -7.05 0.77 1.90
CA GLN A 40 -7.91 -0.20 2.56
C GLN A 40 -9.01 -0.72 1.61
N ASN A 41 -9.65 0.17 0.85
CA ASN A 41 -10.65 -0.21 -0.14
C ASN A 41 -10.06 -1.08 -1.26
N ILE A 42 -8.84 -0.78 -1.72
CA ILE A 42 -8.16 -1.58 -2.75
C ILE A 42 -7.97 -3.02 -2.26
N VAL A 43 -7.43 -3.22 -1.06
CA VAL A 43 -7.21 -4.56 -0.51
C VAL A 43 -8.53 -5.29 -0.33
N GLN A 44 -9.54 -4.65 0.28
CA GLN A 44 -10.83 -5.28 0.52
C GLN A 44 -11.49 -5.74 -0.78
N ARG A 45 -11.54 -4.87 -1.81
CA ARG A 45 -12.14 -5.21 -3.11
C ARG A 45 -11.34 -6.29 -3.84
N ALA A 46 -10.01 -6.23 -3.79
CA ALA A 46 -9.16 -7.26 -4.39
C ALA A 46 -9.38 -8.63 -3.75
N CYS A 47 -9.49 -8.67 -2.41
CA CYS A 47 -9.88 -9.85 -1.63
C CYS A 47 -11.24 -10.42 -2.07
N GLU A 48 -12.27 -9.56 -2.15
CA GLU A 48 -13.63 -9.95 -2.60
C GLU A 48 -13.64 -10.52 -4.03
N LEU A 49 -12.82 -9.99 -4.93
CA LEU A 49 -12.76 -10.41 -6.33
C LEU A 49 -12.25 -11.85 -6.53
N VAL A 50 -11.48 -12.38 -5.57
CA VAL A 50 -10.83 -13.70 -5.67
C VAL A 50 -11.10 -14.58 -4.45
N ASP A 51 -12.14 -14.29 -3.68
CA ASP A 51 -12.60 -15.10 -2.55
C ASP A 51 -11.47 -15.44 -1.56
N THR A 52 -10.80 -14.42 -1.03
CA THR A 52 -9.82 -14.55 0.06
C THR A 52 -10.00 -13.45 1.09
N ASP A 53 -9.67 -13.73 2.35
CA ASP A 53 -9.68 -12.75 3.44
C ASP A 53 -8.28 -12.19 3.75
N HIS A 54 -7.26 -12.59 2.99
CA HIS A 54 -5.86 -12.37 3.33
C HIS A 54 -5.16 -11.54 2.26
N GLY A 55 -4.78 -10.31 2.63
CA GLY A 55 -4.00 -9.45 1.78
C GLY A 55 -3.27 -8.36 2.52
N ILE A 56 -2.36 -7.71 1.80
CA ILE A 56 -1.60 -6.54 2.26
C ILE A 56 -1.62 -5.46 1.18
N PHE A 57 -1.43 -4.22 1.62
CA PHE A 57 -1.05 -3.10 0.77
C PHE A 57 0.35 -2.61 1.16
N CYS A 58 1.17 -2.35 0.14
CA CYS A 58 2.48 -1.73 0.28
C CYS A 58 2.49 -0.40 -0.47
N LEU A 59 2.79 0.69 0.22
CA LEU A 59 3.03 1.98 -0.43
C LEU A 59 4.52 2.11 -0.77
N VAL A 60 4.83 2.54 -2.00
CA VAL A 60 6.19 2.80 -2.44
C VAL A 60 6.44 4.30 -2.42
N ASN A 61 7.35 4.76 -1.57
CA ASN A 61 7.67 6.18 -1.48
C ASN A 61 8.65 6.63 -2.59
N GLU A 62 8.91 7.93 -2.64
CA GLU A 62 9.80 8.54 -3.62
C GLU A 62 11.25 8.04 -3.54
N ASN A 63 11.69 7.61 -2.36
CA ASN A 63 13.03 7.06 -2.10
C ASN A 63 13.18 5.59 -2.51
N ASP A 64 12.18 5.02 -3.18
CA ASP A 64 12.16 3.62 -3.61
C ASP A 64 12.14 2.63 -2.43
N GLU A 65 11.47 3.01 -1.35
CA GLU A 65 11.21 2.17 -0.19
C GLU A 65 9.74 1.77 -0.16
N ALA A 66 9.47 0.47 0.05
CA ALA A 66 8.12 -0.04 0.18
C ALA A 66 7.81 -0.33 1.65
N ARG A 67 6.70 0.22 2.15
CA ARG A 67 6.21 -0.03 3.52
C ARG A 67 4.84 -0.66 3.48
N ILE A 68 4.63 -1.69 4.30
CA ILE A 68 3.33 -2.34 4.47
C ILE A 68 2.45 -1.41 5.32
N THR A 69 1.35 -0.94 4.75
CA THR A 69 0.43 0.01 5.38
C THR A 69 -0.88 -0.65 5.78
N ILE A 70 -1.33 -1.64 5.02
CA ILE A 70 -2.53 -2.44 5.30
C ILE A 70 -2.14 -3.91 5.37
N GLY A 71 -2.71 -4.65 6.30
CA GLY A 71 -2.61 -6.10 6.37
C GLY A 71 -3.86 -6.72 6.99
N THR A 72 -4.36 -7.79 6.39
CA THR A 72 -5.55 -8.50 6.85
C THR A 72 -5.22 -9.95 7.22
N GLY A 73 -6.00 -10.52 8.14
CA GLY A 73 -5.81 -11.88 8.62
C GLY A 73 -4.38 -12.10 9.16
N PRO A 74 -3.70 -13.21 8.79
CA PRO A 74 -2.34 -13.50 9.24
C PRO A 74 -1.30 -12.43 8.91
N PHE A 75 -1.53 -11.61 7.88
CA PHE A 75 -0.59 -10.58 7.43
C PHE A 75 -0.69 -9.26 8.21
N SER A 76 -1.67 -9.12 9.12
CA SER A 76 -1.80 -7.94 10.00
C SER A 76 -0.54 -7.67 10.85
N VAL A 77 0.23 -8.72 11.15
CA VAL A 77 1.49 -8.62 11.92
C VAL A 77 2.62 -7.94 11.15
N ASP A 78 2.50 -7.82 9.82
CA ASP A 78 3.53 -7.23 8.97
C ASP A 78 3.34 -5.73 8.74
N VAL A 79 2.24 -5.15 9.24
CA VAL A 79 1.97 -3.70 9.12
C VAL A 79 3.08 -2.90 9.79
N GLY A 80 3.62 -1.92 9.06
CA GLY A 80 4.75 -1.10 9.48
C GLY A 80 6.12 -1.65 9.08
N HIS A 81 6.23 -2.92 8.68
CA HIS A 81 7.48 -3.48 8.15
C HIS A 81 7.79 -2.95 6.74
N THR A 82 9.08 -3.00 6.38
CA THR A 82 9.57 -2.65 5.05
C THR A 82 9.71 -3.89 4.18
N LEU A 83 9.30 -3.75 2.92
CA LEU A 83 9.45 -4.78 1.89
C LEU A 83 10.68 -4.44 1.04
N ARG A 84 11.46 -5.45 0.64
CA ARG A 84 12.58 -5.26 -0.30
C ARG A 84 12.23 -5.69 -1.72
N ARG A 85 12.79 -4.98 -2.69
CA ARG A 85 12.75 -5.40 -4.11
C ARG A 85 13.32 -6.81 -4.27
N GLY A 86 12.67 -7.61 -5.10
CA GLY A 86 13.06 -8.98 -5.42
C GLY A 86 12.79 -10.02 -4.34
N GLN A 87 12.29 -9.62 -3.16
CA GLN A 87 12.04 -10.51 -2.04
C GLN A 87 10.61 -11.04 -2.03
N GLY A 88 10.44 -12.37 -2.06
CA GLY A 88 9.12 -13.00 -2.12
C GLY A 88 8.36 -12.65 -3.41
N ALA A 89 7.09 -13.04 -3.48
CA ALA A 89 6.25 -12.74 -4.64
C ALA A 89 6.01 -11.23 -4.82
N THR A 90 5.73 -10.52 -3.72
CA THR A 90 5.49 -9.07 -3.74
C THR A 90 6.72 -8.27 -4.16
N GLY A 91 7.90 -8.59 -3.62
CA GLY A 91 9.13 -7.91 -4.00
C GLY A 91 9.54 -8.20 -5.44
N LEU A 92 9.29 -9.41 -5.97
CA LEU A 92 9.48 -9.71 -7.39
C LEU A 92 8.49 -8.94 -8.27
N ALA A 93 7.22 -8.85 -7.87
CA ALA A 93 6.24 -8.05 -8.59
C ALA A 93 6.67 -6.58 -8.65
N TRP A 94 7.22 -6.05 -7.56
CA TRP A 94 7.79 -4.72 -7.50
C TRP A 94 9.02 -4.55 -8.42
N GLN A 95 9.93 -5.52 -8.42
CA GLN A 95 11.14 -5.48 -9.24
C GLN A 95 10.82 -5.56 -10.73
N ARG A 96 9.85 -6.40 -11.12
CA ARG A 96 9.50 -6.66 -12.51
C ARG A 96 8.47 -5.67 -13.06
N ALA A 97 7.78 -4.93 -12.19
CA ALA A 97 6.61 -4.14 -12.56
C ALA A 97 5.52 -4.98 -13.25
N GLU A 98 5.40 -6.24 -12.83
CA GLU A 98 4.49 -7.24 -13.39
C GLU A 98 3.82 -8.05 -12.28
N ILE A 99 2.63 -8.59 -12.56
CA ILE A 99 1.96 -9.52 -11.64
C ILE A 99 2.79 -10.79 -11.49
N VAL A 100 3.00 -11.21 -10.25
CA VAL A 100 3.69 -12.46 -9.92
C VAL A 100 2.73 -13.37 -9.15
N VAL A 101 2.55 -14.58 -9.64
CA VAL A 101 1.66 -15.60 -9.06
C VAL A 101 2.52 -16.80 -8.68
N VAL A 102 2.33 -17.30 -7.46
CA VAL A 102 2.98 -18.51 -6.95
C VAL A 102 1.93 -19.33 -6.22
N ASN A 103 1.56 -20.49 -6.78
CA ASN A 103 0.48 -21.33 -6.24
C ASN A 103 0.97 -22.42 -5.27
N ASP A 104 2.29 -22.60 -5.19
CA ASP A 104 3.03 -23.55 -4.35
C ASP A 104 4.03 -22.79 -3.47
N TYR A 105 3.56 -21.71 -2.84
CA TYR A 105 4.42 -20.75 -2.15
C TYR A 105 5.31 -21.36 -1.05
N PRO A 106 4.88 -22.34 -0.23
CA PRO A 106 5.73 -22.97 0.78
C PRO A 106 6.94 -23.72 0.21
N GLU A 107 6.82 -24.26 -1.01
CA GLU A 107 7.88 -25.03 -1.68
C GLU A 107 8.70 -24.17 -2.66
N TRP A 108 8.24 -22.96 -2.93
CA TRP A 108 8.88 -22.07 -3.88
C TRP A 108 10.22 -21.53 -3.35
N ALA A 109 11.29 -21.71 -4.12
CA ALA A 109 12.66 -21.33 -3.70
C ALA A 109 12.82 -19.84 -3.38
N GLY A 110 11.97 -18.97 -3.94
CA GLY A 110 11.95 -17.54 -3.69
C GLY A 110 11.09 -17.12 -2.49
N GLN A 111 10.53 -18.08 -1.74
CA GLN A 111 9.61 -17.77 -0.65
C GLN A 111 10.23 -16.82 0.36
N HIS A 112 9.40 -15.92 0.86
CA HIS A 112 9.75 -15.05 1.95
C HIS A 112 8.57 -14.98 2.92
N ASN A 113 8.81 -15.38 4.16
CA ASN A 113 7.87 -15.28 5.27
C ASN A 113 8.64 -14.71 6.47
N PRO A 114 8.57 -13.39 6.71
CA PRO A 114 9.34 -12.75 7.78
C PRO A 114 8.77 -13.03 9.18
N GLY A 115 7.52 -13.50 9.29
CA GLY A 115 6.82 -13.70 10.55
C GLY A 115 6.78 -15.16 11.03
N PRO A 116 6.47 -15.40 12.32
CA PRO A 116 6.38 -16.73 12.91
C PRO A 116 5.11 -17.53 12.50
N GLY A 117 4.36 -17.06 11.50
CA GLY A 117 3.12 -17.68 11.04
C GLY A 117 3.33 -18.78 10.01
N THR A 118 2.30 -19.61 9.81
CA THR A 118 2.25 -20.55 8.69
C THR A 118 2.32 -19.78 7.36
N PRO A 119 3.22 -20.15 6.44
CA PRO A 119 3.27 -19.49 5.14
C PRO A 119 1.95 -19.72 4.38
N PRO A 120 1.50 -18.75 3.58
CA PRO A 120 0.39 -18.96 2.66
C PRO A 120 0.71 -20.08 1.68
N GLN A 121 -0.31 -20.79 1.22
CA GLN A 121 -0.20 -21.85 0.21
C GLN A 121 -0.02 -21.25 -1.19
N ALA A 122 -0.75 -20.17 -1.49
CA ALA A 122 -0.64 -19.43 -2.74
C ALA A 122 -0.54 -17.94 -2.46
N VAL A 123 0.23 -17.23 -3.28
CA VAL A 123 0.43 -15.77 -3.19
C VAL A 123 0.37 -15.16 -4.59
N ILE A 124 -0.29 -14.02 -4.69
CA ILE A 124 -0.25 -13.16 -5.87
C ILE A 124 0.16 -11.74 -5.47
N GLY A 125 1.28 -11.26 -6.02
CA GLY A 125 1.74 -9.88 -5.90
C GLY A 125 1.32 -9.08 -7.13
N VAL A 126 0.65 -7.94 -6.92
CA VAL A 126 0.09 -7.10 -7.97
C VAL A 126 0.62 -5.67 -7.84
N PRO A 127 1.42 -5.18 -8.79
CA PRO A 127 1.91 -3.80 -8.77
C PRO A 127 0.85 -2.81 -9.29
N LEU A 128 0.82 -1.63 -8.69
CA LEU A 128 0.05 -0.47 -9.14
C LEU A 128 1.02 0.52 -9.78
N LEU A 129 0.76 0.85 -11.04
CA LEU A 129 1.69 1.58 -11.89
C LEU A 129 1.22 3.01 -12.11
N SER A 130 2.07 3.96 -11.71
CA SER A 130 1.96 5.37 -12.10
C SER A 130 2.99 5.62 -13.21
N GLY A 131 2.50 5.69 -14.45
CA GLY A 131 3.35 5.72 -15.65
C GLY A 131 4.24 4.47 -15.77
N ARG A 132 5.55 4.61 -15.52
CA ARG A 132 6.53 3.50 -15.54
C ARG A 132 7.03 3.09 -14.16
N ARG A 133 6.55 3.75 -13.09
CA ARG A 133 6.96 3.50 -11.71
C ARG A 133 5.88 2.72 -10.98
N VAL A 134 6.29 1.83 -10.09
CA VAL A 134 5.38 1.18 -9.13
C VAL A 134 5.18 2.16 -7.97
N SER A 135 3.96 2.71 -7.82
CA SER A 135 3.58 3.64 -6.74
C SER A 135 3.04 2.90 -5.52
N GLY A 136 2.49 1.70 -5.73
CA GLY A 136 2.04 0.81 -4.66
C GLY A 136 1.97 -0.63 -5.14
N LEU A 137 1.75 -1.54 -4.20
CA LEU A 137 1.45 -2.95 -4.48
C LEU A 137 0.33 -3.39 -3.57
N PHE A 138 -0.51 -4.29 -4.05
CA PHE A 138 -1.27 -5.15 -3.16
C PHE A 138 -0.86 -6.60 -3.37
N THR A 139 -0.97 -7.40 -2.31
CA THR A 139 -0.69 -8.83 -2.37
C THR A 139 -1.82 -9.57 -1.71
N LEU A 140 -2.24 -10.68 -2.29
CA LEU A 140 -3.25 -11.56 -1.73
C LEU A 140 -2.64 -12.93 -1.49
N GLY A 141 -3.02 -13.55 -0.39
CA GLY A 141 -2.61 -14.90 -0.01
C GLY A 141 -3.82 -15.82 0.13
N ARG A 142 -3.60 -17.13 0.02
CA ARG A 142 -4.56 -18.17 0.39
C ARG A 142 -3.90 -19.15 1.34
N MET A 143 -4.66 -19.64 2.32
CA MET A 143 -4.14 -20.57 3.32
C MET A 143 -4.50 -22.02 3.00
N GLU A 144 -5.45 -22.23 2.08
CA GLU A 144 -5.92 -23.53 1.63
C GLU A 144 -5.13 -24.01 0.40
N ALA A 145 -4.60 -25.23 0.47
CA ALA A 145 -3.71 -25.78 -0.55
C ALA A 145 -4.43 -26.13 -1.87
N ASP A 146 -5.75 -26.29 -1.83
CA ASP A 146 -6.60 -26.68 -2.97
C ASP A 146 -7.20 -25.48 -3.74
N LYS A 147 -6.82 -24.25 -3.38
CA LYS A 147 -7.30 -23.01 -4.01
C LYS A 147 -6.17 -22.22 -4.70
N PRO A 148 -5.59 -22.70 -5.82
CA PRO A 148 -4.61 -21.91 -6.58
C PRO A 148 -5.27 -20.69 -7.26
N PHE A 149 -4.52 -19.61 -7.43
CA PHE A 149 -4.95 -18.49 -8.28
C PHE A 149 -4.99 -18.94 -9.75
N SER A 150 -6.15 -18.77 -10.37
CA SER A 150 -6.43 -19.11 -11.75
C SER A 150 -6.05 -17.98 -12.71
N ALA A 151 -5.86 -18.30 -13.99
CA ALA A 151 -5.61 -17.28 -15.02
C ALA A 151 -6.74 -16.24 -15.14
N VAL A 152 -7.98 -16.64 -14.84
CA VAL A 152 -9.14 -15.74 -14.86
C VAL A 152 -9.06 -14.72 -13.73
N GLU A 153 -8.73 -15.15 -12.51
CA GLU A 153 -8.53 -14.27 -11.36
C GLU A 153 -7.34 -13.33 -11.56
N VAL A 154 -6.25 -13.83 -12.16
CA VAL A 154 -5.08 -13.01 -12.50
C VAL A 154 -5.45 -11.88 -13.47
N GLU A 155 -6.26 -12.19 -14.50
CA GLU A 155 -6.71 -11.18 -15.47
C GLU A 155 -7.71 -10.18 -14.84
N LEU A 156 -8.58 -10.66 -13.96
CA LEU A 156 -9.49 -9.81 -13.18
C LEU A 156 -8.71 -8.80 -12.33
N LEU A 157 -7.71 -9.28 -11.59
CA LEU A 157 -6.84 -8.44 -10.74
C LEU A 157 -5.97 -7.50 -11.57
N ARG A 158 -5.54 -7.89 -12.77
CA ARG A 158 -4.82 -7.00 -13.70
C ARG A 158 -5.65 -5.78 -14.08
N ARG A 159 -6.93 -5.98 -14.42
CA ARG A 159 -7.84 -4.88 -14.77
C ARG A 159 -8.18 -4.03 -13.55
N PHE A 160 -8.40 -4.68 -12.41
CA PHE A 160 -8.63 -3.99 -11.16
C PHE A 160 -7.43 -3.09 -10.78
N ALA A 161 -6.20 -3.59 -10.93
CA ALA A 161 -4.98 -2.85 -10.66
C ALA A 161 -4.84 -1.58 -11.51
N GLN A 162 -5.29 -1.60 -12.76
CA GLN A 162 -5.29 -0.40 -13.61
C GLN A 162 -6.19 0.70 -13.05
N LEU A 163 -7.36 0.36 -12.51
CA LEU A 163 -8.27 1.32 -11.87
C LEU A 163 -7.75 1.77 -10.50
N ALA A 164 -7.22 0.83 -9.71
CA ALA A 164 -6.66 1.09 -8.40
C ALA A 164 -5.44 2.03 -8.46
N ALA A 165 -4.61 1.91 -9.50
CA ALA A 165 -3.48 2.81 -9.72
C ALA A 165 -3.93 4.27 -9.92
N ILE A 166 -5.02 4.50 -10.68
CA ILE A 166 -5.58 5.84 -10.90
C ILE A 166 -6.13 6.45 -9.60
N ALA A 167 -6.64 5.62 -8.68
CA ALA A 167 -7.15 6.11 -7.40
C ALA A 167 -6.05 6.51 -6.41
N LEU A 168 -4.79 6.12 -6.65
CA LEU A 168 -3.63 6.46 -5.84
C LEU A 168 -2.82 7.65 -6.37
N ASP A 169 -3.02 7.98 -7.65
CA ASP A 169 -2.44 9.16 -8.31
C ASP A 169 -3.31 10.41 -8.04
#